data_AF-A0A2V9KSU2-F1
#
_entry.id   AF-A0A2V9KSU2-F1
#
_cell.length_a   1.000
_cell.length_b   1.000
_cell.length_c   1.000
_cell.angle_alpha   90.00
_cell.angle_beta   90.00
_cell.angle_gamma   90.00
#
_symmetry.space_group_name_H-M   'P 1'
#
loop_
_entity.id
_entity.type
_entity.pdbx_description
1 polymer ?
#
loop_
_entity_poly.entity_id
_entity_poly.type
_entity_poly.pdbx_seq_one_letter_code
_entity_poly.pdbx_strand_id
1 'polypeptide(L)'
;MSVTDEVLKANETYAQYFNFGNLPLPPARKLAVVACMDARLIVSQILGLKAGDAHIIRNAGGIVTEDALRSLIISHHLLGTQEFIIINHTDCGMLTFKDED
;
A
#
# COMPACT_ATOMS: atom_id res chain seq x y z
N MET A 1 -17.60 -15.52 -16.61
CA MET A 1 -17.00 -15.15 -15.32
C MET A 1 -16.08 -13.98 -15.55
N SER A 2 -16.17 -12.96 -14.71
CA SER A 2 -15.26 -11.82 -14.70
C SER A 2 -14.00 -12.14 -13.92
N VAL A 3 -12.93 -11.37 -14.10
CA VAL A 3 -11.73 -11.45 -13.24
C VAL A 3 -12.09 -11.23 -11.77
N THR A 4 -13.11 -10.40 -11.50
CA THR A 4 -13.64 -10.20 -10.14
C THR A 4 -14.17 -11.50 -9.53
N ASP A 5 -14.88 -12.32 -10.31
CA ASP A 5 -15.37 -13.62 -9.84
C ASP A 5 -14.21 -14.56 -9.46
N GLU A 6 -13.12 -14.53 -10.21
CA GLU A 6 -11.93 -15.35 -9.96
C GLU A 6 -11.21 -14.95 -8.67
N VAL A 7 -11.02 -13.65 -8.42
CA VAL A 7 -10.36 -13.18 -7.19
C VAL A 7 -11.25 -13.35 -5.96
N LEU A 8 -12.58 -13.31 -6.10
CA LEU A 8 -13.50 -13.68 -5.02
C LEU A 8 -13.31 -15.14 -4.60
N LYS A 9 -13.20 -16.05 -5.57
CA LYS A 9 -12.90 -17.46 -5.30
C LYS A 9 -11.52 -17.66 -4.68
N ALA A 10 -10.51 -16.91 -5.12
CA ALA A 10 -9.19 -16.95 -4.49
C ALA A 10 -9.23 -16.48 -3.02
N ASN A 11 -10.03 -15.46 -2.73
CA ASN A 11 -10.23 -14.94 -1.37
C ASN A 11 -10.88 -15.97 -0.43
N GLU A 12 -11.81 -16.81 -0.91
CA GLU A 12 -12.40 -17.89 -0.09
C GLU A 12 -11.31 -18.82 0.48
N THR A 13 -10.33 -19.17 -0.35
CA THR A 13 -9.17 -19.97 0.10
C THR A 13 -8.29 -19.18 1.07
N TYR A 14 -8.01 -17.90 0.80
CA TYR A 14 -7.20 -17.07 1.71
C TYR A 14 -7.81 -16.97 3.11
N ALA A 15 -9.15 -16.77 3.18
CA ALA A 15 -9.87 -16.64 4.44
C ALA A 15 -9.78 -17.90 5.32
N GLN A 16 -9.62 -19.10 4.75
CA GLN A 16 -9.46 -20.34 5.51
C GLN A 16 -8.16 -20.40 6.32
N TYR A 17 -7.12 -19.71 5.88
CA TYR A 17 -5.79 -19.70 6.52
C TYR A 17 -5.46 -18.36 7.21
N PHE A 18 -6.36 -17.39 7.12
CA PHE A 18 -6.17 -16.08 7.72
C PHE A 18 -6.14 -16.15 9.25
N ASN A 19 -5.05 -15.68 9.86
CA ASN A 19 -4.84 -15.70 11.31
C ASN A 19 -4.44 -14.33 11.89
N PHE A 20 -4.66 -13.24 11.15
CA PHE A 20 -4.26 -11.89 11.55
C PHE A 20 -5.40 -11.05 12.16
N GLY A 21 -6.55 -11.65 12.48
CA GLY A 21 -7.75 -10.93 12.91
C GLY A 21 -7.63 -10.20 14.26
N ASN A 22 -6.64 -10.57 15.08
CA ASN A 22 -6.39 -9.95 16.38
C ASN A 22 -5.27 -8.89 16.35
N LEU A 23 -4.74 -8.55 15.16
CA LEU A 23 -3.71 -7.52 15.07
C LEU A 23 -4.31 -6.14 15.44
N PRO A 24 -3.56 -5.31 16.18
CA PRO A 24 -4.02 -3.98 16.55
C PRO A 24 -4.08 -3.06 15.32
N LEU A 25 -4.89 -1.99 15.42
CA LEU A 25 -5.02 -1.00 14.36
C LEU A 25 -3.72 -0.19 14.10
N PRO A 26 -2.99 0.31 15.13
CA PRO A 26 -1.74 1.03 14.91
C PRO A 26 -0.62 0.16 14.30
N PRO A 27 0.13 0.63 13.30
CA PRO A 27 1.23 -0.13 12.71
C PRO A 27 2.36 -0.41 13.70
N ALA A 28 2.75 -1.68 13.83
CA ALA A 28 3.72 -2.12 14.85
C ALA A 28 5.11 -1.45 14.70
N ARG A 29 5.55 -1.18 13.46
CA ARG A 29 6.83 -0.51 13.20
C ARG A 29 6.73 1.00 13.14
N LYS A 30 5.54 1.57 13.37
CA LYS A 30 5.28 3.01 13.25
C LYS A 30 5.73 3.59 11.89
N LEU A 31 5.64 2.80 10.83
CA LEU A 31 6.06 3.17 9.47
C LEU A 31 4.84 3.40 8.59
N ALA A 32 4.90 4.43 7.75
CA ALA A 32 4.01 4.61 6.61
C ALA A 32 4.81 4.69 5.30
N VAL A 33 4.32 4.02 4.25
CA VAL A 33 4.98 3.95 2.94
C VAL A 33 4.05 4.55 1.90
N VAL A 34 4.57 5.45 1.06
CA VAL A 34 3.90 5.90 -0.17
C VAL A 34 4.62 5.27 -1.36
N ALA A 35 3.89 4.54 -2.22
CA ALA A 35 4.48 3.84 -3.36
C ALA A 35 3.59 3.90 -4.61
N CYS A 36 4.17 3.63 -5.79
CA CYS A 36 3.39 3.53 -7.03
C CYS A 36 2.39 2.36 -6.97
N MET A 37 1.26 2.46 -7.66
CA MET A 37 0.25 1.39 -7.82
C MET A 37 0.66 0.27 -8.80
N ASP A 38 1.87 0.34 -9.36
CA ASP A 38 2.40 -0.64 -10.31
C ASP A 38 2.24 -2.10 -9.82
N ALA A 39 1.68 -2.95 -10.69
CA ALA A 39 1.34 -4.33 -10.35
C ALA A 39 2.57 -5.21 -10.03
N ARG A 40 3.77 -4.78 -10.44
CA ARG A 40 5.05 -5.48 -10.17
C ARG A 40 5.57 -5.19 -8.76
N LEU A 41 5.07 -4.15 -8.10
CA LEU A 41 5.52 -3.73 -6.78
C LEU A 41 4.72 -4.42 -5.67
N ILE A 42 5.32 -5.43 -5.06
CA ILE A 42 4.82 -6.05 -3.83
C ILE A 42 5.57 -5.44 -2.64
N VAL A 43 5.14 -4.24 -2.23
CA VAL A 43 5.84 -3.39 -1.24
C VAL A 43 6.19 -4.11 0.05
N SER A 44 5.26 -4.94 0.57
CA SER A 44 5.50 -5.70 1.80
C SER A 44 6.64 -6.70 1.65
N GLN A 45 6.79 -7.35 0.50
CA GLN A 45 7.90 -8.27 0.24
C GLN A 45 9.22 -7.54 0.05
N ILE A 46 9.22 -6.44 -0.71
CA ILE A 46 10.41 -5.61 -0.97
C ILE A 46 11.04 -5.12 0.34
N LEU A 47 10.21 -4.73 1.31
CA LEU A 47 10.64 -4.19 2.60
C LEU A 47 10.71 -5.24 3.73
N GLY A 48 10.37 -6.50 3.47
CA GLY A 48 10.33 -7.56 4.50
C GLY A 48 9.29 -7.31 5.60
N LEU A 49 8.17 -6.66 5.27
CA LEU A 49 7.08 -6.32 6.18
C LEU A 49 6.09 -7.48 6.32
N LYS A 50 5.56 -7.63 7.53
CA LYS A 50 4.47 -8.56 7.85
C LYS A 50 3.14 -7.81 7.94
N ALA A 51 2.03 -8.57 8.01
CA ALA A 51 0.72 -8.00 8.29
C ALA A 51 0.76 -7.17 9.60
N GLY A 52 0.25 -5.94 9.55
CA GLY A 52 0.24 -5.01 10.69
C GLY A 52 1.53 -4.20 10.91
N ASP A 53 2.60 -4.40 10.13
CA ASP A 53 3.87 -3.70 10.37
C ASP A 53 3.82 -2.21 9.99
N ALA A 54 3.18 -1.87 8.86
CA ALA A 54 3.22 -0.52 8.28
C ALA A 54 1.91 -0.19 7.55
N HIS A 55 1.60 1.10 7.43
CA HIS A 55 0.63 1.56 6.43
C HIS A 55 1.27 1.62 5.05
N ILE A 56 0.54 1.20 4.01
CA ILE A 56 0.98 1.24 2.62
C ILE A 56 -0.06 2.00 1.81
N ILE A 57 0.30 3.22 1.41
CA ILE A 57 -0.50 4.14 0.60
C ILE A 57 0.01 4.04 -0.84
N ARG A 58 -0.89 3.84 -1.81
CA ARG A 58 -0.50 3.67 -3.22
C ARG A 58 -1.33 4.52 -4.17
N ASN A 59 -0.68 5.11 -5.16
CA ASN A 59 -1.31 5.83 -6.27
C ASN A 59 -0.43 5.78 -7.53
N ALA A 60 -0.90 6.34 -8.64
CA ALA A 60 -0.12 6.40 -9.88
C ALA A 60 1.17 7.21 -9.67
N GLY A 61 2.33 6.55 -9.85
CA GLY A 61 3.66 7.17 -9.70
C GLY A 61 4.22 7.20 -8.27
N GLY A 62 3.41 6.93 -7.24
CA GLY A 62 3.85 7.08 -5.85
C GLY A 62 4.06 8.55 -5.47
N ILE A 63 3.20 9.42 -5.99
CA ILE A 63 3.27 10.87 -5.84
C ILE A 63 2.60 11.29 -4.52
N VAL A 64 3.20 12.22 -3.79
CA VAL A 64 2.59 12.80 -2.59
C VAL A 64 1.56 13.84 -3.01
N THR A 65 0.33 13.39 -3.26
CA THR A 65 -0.84 14.24 -3.51
C THR A 65 -1.52 14.65 -2.19
N GLU A 66 -2.52 15.52 -2.25
CA GLU A 66 -3.35 15.88 -1.08
C GLU A 66 -3.97 14.65 -0.41
N ASP A 67 -4.35 13.62 -1.18
CA ASP A 67 -4.90 12.38 -0.60
C ASP A 67 -3.84 11.54 0.11
N ALA A 68 -2.63 11.47 -0.45
CA ALA A 68 -1.50 10.82 0.21
C ALA A 68 -1.13 11.57 1.49
N LEU A 69 -1.06 12.91 1.44
CA LEU A 69 -0.78 13.75 2.60
C LEU A 69 -1.85 13.60 3.69
N ARG A 70 -3.14 13.66 3.33
CA ARG A 70 -4.26 13.38 4.24
C ARG A 70 -4.11 12.02 4.92
N SER A 71 -3.73 11.00 4.17
CA SER A 71 -3.52 9.64 4.67
C SER A 71 -2.30 9.56 5.62
N LEU A 72 -1.20 10.25 5.30
CA LEU A 72 -0.02 10.34 6.17
C LEU A 72 -0.33 11.07 7.49
N ILE A 73 -1.10 12.17 7.44
CA ILE A 73 -1.53 12.92 8.63
C ILE A 73 -2.36 12.02 9.55
N ILE A 74 -3.34 11.28 9.02
CA ILE A 74 -4.13 10.31 9.79
C ILE A 74 -3.23 9.22 10.38
N SER A 75 -2.36 8.64 9.55
CA SER A 75 -1.40 7.62 9.95
C SER A 75 -0.52 8.08 11.11
N HIS A 76 -0.08 9.34 11.08
CA HIS A 76 0.77 9.92 12.12
C HIS A 76 -0.01 10.24 13.39
N HIS A 77 -0.99 11.13 13.28
CA HIS A 77 -1.65 11.73 14.44
C HIS A 77 -2.63 10.79 15.14
N LEU A 78 -3.33 9.93 14.37
CA LEU A 78 -4.35 9.05 14.92
C LEU A 78 -3.83 7.63 15.16
N LEU A 79 -2.84 7.20 14.37
CA LEU A 79 -2.38 5.81 14.36
C LEU A 79 -0.90 5.65 14.73
N GLY A 80 -0.21 6.73 15.09
CA GLY A 80 1.08 6.70 15.79
C GLY A 80 2.29 6.34 14.93
N THR A 81 2.20 6.36 13.61
CA THR A 81 3.39 6.25 12.75
C THR A 81 4.32 7.45 12.95
N GLN A 82 5.63 7.25 12.84
CA GLN A 82 6.67 8.27 13.10
C GLN A 82 7.67 8.38 11.95
N GLU A 83 7.72 7.37 11.09
CA GLU A 83 8.64 7.30 9.96
C GLU A 83 7.86 7.16 8.66
N PHE A 84 8.39 7.78 7.60
CA PHE A 84 7.77 7.82 6.28
C PHE A 84 8.80 7.48 5.20
N ILE A 85 8.42 6.59 4.28
CA ILE A 85 9.26 6.24 3.13
C ILE A 85 8.46 6.44 1.84
N ILE A 86 9.10 7.00 0.83
CA ILE A 86 8.54 7.16 -0.52
C ILE A 86 9.31 6.21 -1.45
N ILE A 87 8.58 5.39 -2.21
CA ILE A 87 9.14 4.42 -3.15
C ILE A 87 8.59 4.68 -4.55
N ASN A 88 9.42 5.31 -5.39
CA ASN A 88 9.25 5.29 -6.83
C ASN A 88 9.92 4.04 -7.42
N HIS A 89 9.80 3.84 -8.73
CA HIS A 89 10.44 2.72 -9.42
C HIS A 89 10.85 3.10 -10.85
N THR A 90 11.81 2.36 -11.39
CA THR A 90 12.20 2.40 -12.80
C THR A 90 11.06 1.87 -13.68
N ASP A 91 11.03 2.30 -14.95
CA ASP A 91 10.01 1.88 -15.93
C ASP A 91 8.58 2.18 -15.44
N CYS A 92 8.41 3.35 -14.80
CA CYS A 92 7.11 3.81 -14.34
C CYS A 92 6.31 4.41 -15.49
N GLY A 93 5.06 3.99 -15.65
CA GLY A 93 4.14 4.52 -16.67
C GLY A 93 3.96 6.04 -16.57
N MET A 94 4.08 6.64 -15.38
CA MET A 94 4.01 8.09 -15.21
C MET A 94 5.16 8.87 -15.88
N LEU A 95 6.18 8.18 -16.41
CA LEU A 95 7.25 8.78 -17.19
C LEU A 95 6.98 8.75 -18.70
N THR A 96 5.88 8.14 -19.16
CA THR A 96 5.62 7.88 -20.58
C THR A 96 4.59 8.80 -21.23
N PHE A 97 4.03 9.75 -20.50
CA PHE A 97 3.04 10.72 -20.99
C PHE A 97 3.16 12.05 -20.21
N LYS A 98 2.57 13.11 -20.76
CA LYS A 98 2.45 14.42 -20.11
C LYS A 98 0.97 14.75 -19.89
N ASP A 99 0.68 15.67 -18.96
CA ASP A 99 -0.70 16.07 -18.68
C ASP A 99 -1.42 16.75 -19.86
N GLU A 100 -0.67 17.31 -20.80
CA GLU A 100 -1.20 17.97 -22.00
C GLU A 100 -1.55 16.99 -23.13
N ASP A 101 -1.15 15.71 -23.01
CA ASP A 101 -1.44 14.62 -23.96
C ASP A 101 -2.69 13.82 -23.53
#